data_AF-A0A821F6V3-F1
#
_entry.id   AF-A0A821F6V3-F1
#
_cell.length_a   1.000
_cell.length_b   1.000
_cell.length_c   1.000
_cell.angle_alpha   90.00
_cell.angle_beta   90.00
_cell.angle_gamma   90.00
#
_symmetry.space_group_name_H-M   'P 1'
#
loop_
_entity.id
_entity.type
_entity.pdbx_description
1 polymer ?
#
loop_
_entity_poly.entity_id
_entity_poly.type
_entity_poly.pdbx_seq_one_letter_code
_entity_poly.pdbx_strand_id
1 'polypeptide(L)'
;IYITETSDEYCVQQLKEFDGKKLVSVTKEGLELPEDEDDKKKQEQDKEKYETLCKVMKDILDKKVEKVLVSNRLVSSPCCIVTSQYGWSATMERIMKAQALRDTSTMGYMAAKKHLEINPDHSIIKTLKAKVDQDKNDKSVKDLVTLLYETSLLASGFTLELPQQHADRIFRMIKLGLGIDEEDVHEDIQTASGDSTSNMPPLDTAGENSASVSAEASRMEEVD
;
A
#
# COMPACT_ATOMS: atom_id res chain seq x y z
N ILE A 1 16.08 0.70 -18.88
CA ILE A 1 16.12 -0.79 -18.97
C ILE A 1 14.97 -1.28 -18.11
N TYR A 2 14.05 -2.06 -18.68
CA TYR A 2 13.00 -2.72 -17.90
C TYR A 2 13.49 -4.09 -17.45
N ILE A 3 13.28 -4.39 -16.18
CA ILE A 3 13.71 -5.60 -15.52
C ILE A 3 12.45 -6.30 -15.03
N THR A 4 12.13 -7.46 -15.59
CA THR A 4 10.79 -8.05 -15.46
C THR A 4 10.79 -9.43 -14.82
N GLU A 5 11.93 -10.12 -14.81
CA GLU A 5 12.04 -11.42 -14.16
C GLU A 5 12.48 -11.27 -12.70
N THR A 6 12.06 -12.19 -11.83
CA THR A 6 12.43 -12.15 -10.41
C THR A 6 13.92 -12.42 -10.19
N SER A 7 14.55 -13.21 -11.07
CA SER A 7 16.00 -13.46 -11.08
C SER A 7 16.82 -12.21 -11.37
N ASP A 8 16.28 -11.27 -12.14
CA ASP A 8 17.01 -10.08 -12.57
C ASP A 8 17.35 -9.14 -11.40
N GLU A 9 16.46 -9.05 -10.40
CA GLU A 9 16.69 -8.25 -9.18
C GLU A 9 17.98 -8.70 -8.46
N TYR A 10 18.22 -10.01 -8.40
CA TYR A 10 19.47 -10.55 -7.85
C TYR A 10 20.66 -10.30 -8.77
N CYS A 11 20.48 -10.42 -10.09
CA CYS A 11 21.53 -10.20 -11.07
C CYS A 11 22.04 -8.75 -11.04
N VAL A 12 21.13 -7.78 -11.12
CA VAL A 12 21.44 -6.35 -11.18
C VAL A 12 22.01 -5.85 -9.86
N GLN A 13 21.64 -6.46 -8.73
CA GLN A 13 22.25 -6.13 -7.44
C GLN A 13 23.76 -6.48 -7.40
N GLN A 14 24.19 -7.52 -8.12
CA GLN A 14 25.61 -7.89 -8.23
C GLN A 14 26.31 -7.13 -9.36
N LEU A 15 25.58 -6.77 -10.42
CA LEU A 15 26.10 -6.02 -11.56
C LEU A 15 26.23 -4.53 -11.24
N LYS A 16 27.27 -4.17 -10.50
CA LYS A 16 27.54 -2.76 -10.10
C LYS A 16 27.90 -1.86 -11.28
N GLU A 17 28.55 -2.43 -12.29
CA GLU A 17 29.08 -1.71 -13.45
C GLU A 17 29.01 -2.59 -14.69
N PHE A 18 28.73 -1.97 -15.83
CA PHE A 18 28.81 -2.59 -17.15
C PHE A 18 29.52 -1.63 -18.10
N ASP A 19 30.63 -2.08 -18.69
CA ASP A 19 31.42 -1.29 -19.64
C ASP A 19 31.82 0.11 -19.10
N GLY A 20 32.34 0.16 -17.87
CA GLY A 20 32.71 1.45 -17.24
C GLY A 20 31.53 2.27 -16.71
N LYS A 21 30.28 1.84 -16.92
CA LYS A 21 29.07 2.59 -16.54
C LYS A 21 28.37 1.98 -15.34
N LYS A 22 28.12 2.79 -14.33
CA LYS A 22 27.34 2.40 -13.15
C LYS A 22 25.86 2.27 -13.49
N LEU A 23 25.22 1.25 -12.94
CA LEU A 23 23.78 1.07 -13.05
C LEU A 23 23.08 1.84 -11.93
N VAL A 24 22.03 2.59 -12.28
CA VAL A 24 21.22 3.36 -11.34
C VAL A 24 19.77 2.91 -11.47
N SER A 25 19.14 2.57 -10.35
CA SER A 25 17.71 2.28 -10.32
C SER A 25 16.92 3.58 -10.19
N VAL A 26 15.95 3.79 -11.08
CA VAL A 26 15.03 4.93 -11.03
C VAL A 26 14.05 4.88 -9.86
N THR A 27 13.94 3.74 -9.16
CA THR A 27 13.07 3.56 -7.98
C THR A 27 13.79 3.82 -6.65
N LYS A 28 15.11 4.06 -6.70
CA LYS A 28 15.93 4.40 -5.55
C LYS A 28 16.18 5.90 -5.45
N GLU A 29 16.55 6.37 -4.26
CA GLU A 29 17.06 7.72 -4.06
C GLU A 29 18.38 7.93 -4.84
N GLY A 30 18.75 9.19 -5.07
CA GLY A 30 20.00 9.56 -5.76
C GLY A 30 19.94 9.42 -7.28
N LEU A 31 18.74 9.46 -7.87
CA LEU A 31 18.59 9.57 -9.31
C LEU A 31 18.94 11.00 -9.74
N GLU A 32 20.05 11.14 -10.46
CA GLU A 32 20.44 12.41 -11.08
C GLU A 32 19.95 12.42 -12.53
N LEU A 33 19.10 13.40 -12.85
CA LEU A 33 18.63 13.67 -14.20
C LEU A 33 19.39 14.87 -14.76
N PRO A 34 19.58 14.96 -16.09
CA PRO A 34 20.10 16.17 -16.70
C PRO A 34 19.18 17.35 -16.38
N GLU A 35 19.72 18.39 -15.75
CA GLU A 35 19.02 19.63 -15.41
C GLU A 35 19.78 20.82 -15.99
N ASP A 36 19.06 21.75 -16.59
CA ASP A 36 19.63 23.04 -16.97
C ASP A 36 19.67 24.01 -15.76
N GLU A 37 20.24 25.21 -15.98
CA GLU A 37 20.39 26.20 -14.90
C GLU A 37 19.04 26.77 -14.43
N ASP A 38 18.00 26.74 -15.27
CA ASP A 38 16.67 27.23 -14.90
C ASP A 38 15.89 26.16 -14.13
N ASP A 39 16.04 24.88 -14.49
CA ASP A 39 15.51 23.73 -13.77
C ASP A 39 16.06 23.66 -12.34
N LYS A 40 17.37 23.85 -12.16
CA LYS A 40 18.00 23.87 -10.83
C LYS A 40 17.44 25.00 -9.97
N LYS A 41 17.32 26.21 -10.50
CA LYS A 41 16.74 27.35 -9.79
C LYS A 41 15.29 27.09 -9.41
N LYS A 42 14.49 26.53 -10.33
CA LYS A 42 13.10 26.16 -10.06
C LYS A 42 13.04 25.12 -8.94
N GLN A 43 13.90 24.11 -8.96
CA GLN A 43 13.94 23.07 -7.95
C GLN A 43 14.30 23.62 -6.57
N GLU A 44 15.25 24.55 -6.47
CA GLU A 44 15.59 25.23 -5.21
C GLU A 44 14.41 26.06 -4.68
N GLN A 45 13.77 26.84 -5.55
CA GLN A 45 12.58 27.62 -5.20
C GLN A 45 11.41 26.72 -4.74
N ASP A 46 11.18 25.60 -5.42
CA ASP A 46 10.12 24.66 -5.05
C ASP A 46 10.45 23.96 -3.72
N LYS A 47 11.71 23.62 -3.44
CA LYS A 47 12.13 23.08 -2.13
C LYS A 47 11.78 24.03 -0.99
N GLU A 48 12.08 25.32 -1.13
CA GLU A 48 11.74 26.34 -0.14
C GLU A 48 10.22 26.52 -0.03
N LYS A 49 9.55 26.65 -1.17
CA LYS A 49 8.10 26.89 -1.26
C LYS A 49 7.28 25.76 -0.63
N TYR A 50 7.72 24.51 -0.79
CA TYR A 50 7.00 23.34 -0.29
C TYR A 50 7.57 22.78 1.03
N GLU A 51 8.57 23.43 1.64
CA GLU A 51 9.21 22.96 2.87
C GLU A 51 8.19 22.73 4.01
N THR A 52 7.25 23.66 4.18
CA THR A 52 6.20 23.55 5.21
C THR A 52 5.28 22.36 4.96
N LEU A 53 4.89 22.11 3.70
CA LEU A 53 4.07 20.95 3.35
C LEU A 53 4.84 19.65 3.62
N CYS A 54 6.11 19.57 3.23
CA CYS A 54 6.95 18.40 3.47
C CYS A 54 7.07 18.08 4.97
N LYS A 55 7.24 19.09 5.82
CA LYS A 55 7.25 18.92 7.29
C LYS A 55 5.92 18.37 7.81
N VAL A 56 4.81 18.98 7.44
CA VAL A 56 3.47 18.54 7.87
C VAL A 56 3.18 17.11 7.40
N MET A 57 3.51 16.77 6.16
CA MET A 57 3.38 15.40 5.66
C MET A 57 4.27 14.41 6.43
N LYS A 58 5.50 14.80 6.75
CA LYS A 58 6.43 13.97 7.53
C LYS A 58 5.94 13.73 8.96
N ASP A 59 5.30 14.72 9.57
CA ASP A 59 4.72 14.63 10.91
C ASP A 59 3.47 13.73 10.91
N ILE A 60 2.60 13.87 9.92
CA ILE A 60 1.40 13.02 9.75
C ILE A 60 1.80 11.55 9.52
N LEU A 61 2.80 11.33 8.67
CA LEU A 61 3.24 9.98 8.30
C LEU A 61 4.19 9.37 9.33
N ASP A 62 4.80 10.18 10.20
CA ASP A 62 5.70 9.79 11.28
C ASP A 62 6.66 8.64 10.88
N LYS A 63 6.50 7.45 11.44
CA LYS A 63 7.38 6.29 11.19
C LYS A 63 7.15 5.60 9.83
N LYS A 64 6.11 5.97 9.09
CA LYS A 64 5.81 5.36 7.78
C LYS A 64 6.82 5.76 6.69
N VAL A 65 7.38 6.97 6.78
CA VAL A 65 8.40 7.49 5.85
C VAL A 65 9.56 8.12 6.61
N GLU A 66 10.77 7.96 6.09
CA GLU A 66 11.94 8.61 6.67
C GLU A 66 12.00 10.10 6.30
N LYS A 67 11.66 10.45 5.05
CA LYS A 67 11.70 11.82 4.53
C LYS A 67 10.56 12.08 3.56
N VAL A 68 10.16 13.35 3.46
CA VAL A 68 9.30 13.88 2.40
C VAL A 68 10.09 14.95 1.65
N LEU A 69 10.19 14.81 0.33
CA LEU A 69 11.07 15.63 -0.51
C LEU A 69 10.33 16.08 -1.77
N VAL A 70 10.70 17.25 -2.31
CA VAL A 70 10.28 17.69 -3.64
C VAL A 70 11.07 16.91 -4.70
N SER A 71 10.38 16.46 -5.74
CA SER A 71 10.96 15.63 -6.79
C SER A 71 10.87 16.27 -8.17
N ASN A 72 11.93 16.08 -8.95
CA ASN A 72 12.04 16.41 -10.36
C ASN A 72 11.76 15.20 -11.28
N ARG A 73 11.67 13.97 -10.74
CA ARG A 73 11.49 12.75 -11.55
C ARG A 73 10.03 12.51 -11.94
N LEU A 74 9.10 13.22 -11.30
CA LEU A 74 7.66 13.05 -11.45
C LEU A 74 7.11 14.00 -12.51
N VAL A 75 6.28 13.47 -13.42
CA VAL A 75 5.61 14.26 -14.46
C VAL A 75 4.13 14.36 -14.17
N SER A 76 3.38 13.25 -14.29
CA SER A 76 1.92 13.23 -14.14
C SER A 76 1.45 12.79 -12.75
N SER A 77 2.28 12.10 -11.98
CA SER A 77 1.90 11.58 -10.66
C SER A 77 2.06 12.66 -9.59
N PRO A 78 1.15 12.75 -8.60
CA PRO A 78 1.25 13.72 -7.50
C PRO A 78 2.42 13.41 -6.56
N CYS A 79 2.71 12.14 -6.35
CA CYS A 79 3.81 11.69 -5.51
C CYS A 79 4.16 10.22 -5.81
N CYS A 80 5.33 9.78 -5.34
CA CYS A 80 5.76 8.39 -5.39
C CYS A 80 6.54 8.01 -4.13
N ILE A 81 6.70 6.70 -3.91
CA ILE A 81 7.55 6.17 -2.86
C ILE A 81 8.85 5.68 -3.50
N VAL A 82 9.97 6.22 -3.02
CA VAL A 82 11.31 5.75 -3.38
C VAL A 82 11.95 5.08 -2.17
N THR A 83 12.84 4.12 -2.42
CA THR A 83 13.64 3.47 -1.37
C THR A 83 14.98 4.15 -1.23
N SER A 84 15.59 4.04 -0.04
CA SER A 84 17.00 4.37 0.14
C SER A 84 17.92 3.66 -0.86
N GLN A 85 19.11 4.20 -1.08
CA GLN A 85 20.08 3.69 -2.06
C GLN A 85 20.49 2.25 -1.69
N TYR A 86 20.62 2.02 -0.39
CA TYR A 86 20.90 0.73 0.21
C TYR A 86 19.60 0.08 0.70
N GLY A 87 19.51 -1.24 0.61
CA GLY A 87 18.31 -2.01 0.93
C GLY A 87 17.52 -2.46 -0.31
N TRP A 88 16.42 -3.16 -0.06
CA TRP A 88 15.56 -3.73 -1.10
C TRP A 88 14.73 -2.68 -1.82
N SER A 89 14.55 -2.88 -3.13
CA SER A 89 13.50 -2.22 -3.92
C SER A 89 12.11 -2.73 -3.50
N ALA A 90 11.05 -2.07 -3.96
CA ALA A 90 9.68 -2.55 -3.78
C ALA A 90 9.48 -3.97 -4.36
N THR A 91 10.03 -4.21 -5.56
CA THR A 91 9.98 -5.52 -6.22
C THR A 91 10.72 -6.58 -5.43
N MET A 92 11.93 -6.28 -4.95
CA MET A 92 12.71 -7.20 -4.12
C MET A 92 12.02 -7.48 -2.79
N GLU A 93 11.44 -6.46 -2.13
CA GLU A 93 10.65 -6.63 -0.91
C GLU A 93 9.49 -7.61 -1.13
N ARG A 94 8.78 -7.48 -2.26
CA ARG A 94 7.69 -8.39 -2.63
C ARG A 94 8.16 -9.82 -2.90
N ILE A 95 9.24 -9.99 -3.67
CA ILE A 95 9.85 -11.32 -3.94
C ILE A 95 10.23 -11.99 -2.61
N MET A 96 10.89 -11.23 -1.73
CA MET A 96 11.38 -11.72 -0.46
C MET A 96 10.27 -12.08 0.53
N LYS A 97 9.16 -11.31 0.54
CA LYS A 97 7.97 -11.62 1.35
C LYS A 97 7.22 -12.85 0.86
N ALA A 98 7.30 -13.16 -0.44
CA ALA A 98 6.65 -14.34 -1.03
C ALA A 98 7.41 -15.66 -0.80
N GLN A 99 8.67 -15.61 -0.33
CA GLN A 99 9.48 -16.80 -0.08
C GLN A 99 9.09 -17.50 1.22
N ALA A 100 8.42 -18.65 1.12
CA ALA A 100 7.87 -19.41 2.24
C ALA A 100 8.91 -19.94 3.26
N LEU A 101 10.16 -20.18 2.85
CA LEU A 101 11.20 -20.79 3.69
C LEU A 101 12.15 -19.78 4.34
N ARG A 102 11.86 -18.48 4.23
CA ARG A 102 12.78 -17.44 4.68
C ARG A 102 12.56 -17.06 6.14
N ASP A 103 13.66 -16.92 6.88
CA ASP A 103 13.63 -16.38 8.23
C ASP A 103 13.21 -14.90 8.24
N THR A 104 12.07 -14.62 8.87
CA THR A 104 11.49 -13.29 9.08
C THR A 104 12.40 -12.33 9.85
N SER A 105 13.37 -12.85 10.61
CA SER A 105 14.34 -12.02 11.36
C SER A 105 15.20 -11.14 10.44
N THR A 106 15.42 -11.58 9.19
CA THR A 106 16.24 -10.85 8.21
C THR A 106 15.51 -9.74 7.47
N MET A 107 14.21 -9.53 7.71
CA MET A 107 13.46 -8.42 7.11
C MET A 107 13.83 -7.07 7.73
N GLY A 108 14.08 -7.00 9.03
CA GLY A 108 14.26 -5.72 9.74
C GLY A 108 15.47 -4.90 9.29
N TYR A 109 16.58 -5.56 8.94
CA TYR A 109 17.81 -4.89 8.50
C TYR A 109 17.82 -4.54 7.02
N MET A 110 17.01 -5.23 6.21
CA MET A 110 17.02 -5.10 4.74
C MET A 110 15.80 -4.37 4.18
N ALA A 111 14.77 -4.16 5.01
CA ALA A 111 13.65 -3.27 4.71
C ALA A 111 14.20 -1.86 4.50
N ALA A 112 14.24 -1.44 3.24
CA ALA A 112 14.69 -0.10 2.90
C ALA A 112 13.77 0.94 3.52
N LYS A 113 14.36 2.02 3.99
CA LYS A 113 13.60 3.17 4.43
C LYS A 113 12.93 3.80 3.21
N LYS A 114 11.68 4.21 3.39
CA LYS A 114 10.82 4.76 2.34
C LYS A 114 10.86 6.29 2.42
N HIS A 115 11.00 6.95 1.27
CA HIS A 115 10.85 8.39 1.14
C HIS A 115 9.66 8.70 0.26
N LEU A 116 8.88 9.70 0.64
CA LEU A 116 7.79 10.22 -0.18
C LEU A 116 8.32 11.39 -0.99
N GLU A 117 8.30 11.25 -2.30
CA GLU A 117 8.66 12.29 -3.25
C GLU A 117 7.39 12.94 -3.78
N ILE A 118 7.26 14.27 -3.68
CA ILE A 118 6.10 15.04 -4.13
C ILE A 118 6.38 15.82 -5.41
N ASN A 119 5.37 15.95 -6.26
CA ASN A 119 5.43 16.70 -7.51
C ASN A 119 4.88 18.14 -7.31
N PRO A 120 5.73 19.17 -7.36
CA PRO A 120 5.32 20.55 -7.12
C PRO A 120 4.43 21.11 -8.24
N ASP A 121 4.41 20.49 -9.42
CA ASP A 121 3.61 20.93 -10.57
C ASP A 121 2.18 20.35 -10.55
N HIS A 122 1.94 19.30 -9.76
CA HIS A 122 0.66 18.61 -9.71
C HIS A 122 -0.42 19.43 -8.95
N SER A 123 -1.64 19.48 -9.49
CA SER A 123 -2.77 20.24 -8.92
C SER A 123 -3.11 19.83 -7.49
N ILE A 124 -3.16 18.52 -7.21
CA ILE A 124 -3.39 17.98 -5.85
C ILE A 124 -2.37 18.54 -4.85
N ILE A 125 -1.07 18.55 -5.19
CA ILE A 125 0.00 19.01 -4.28
C ILE A 125 -0.09 20.53 -4.06
N LYS A 126 -0.38 21.30 -5.13
CA LYS A 126 -0.63 22.75 -5.05
C LYS A 126 -1.80 23.08 -4.11
N THR A 127 -2.92 22.38 -4.25
CA THR A 127 -4.11 22.58 -3.41
C THR A 127 -3.86 22.13 -1.97
N LEU A 128 -3.15 21.01 -1.78
CA LEU A 128 -2.80 20.52 -0.45
C LEU A 128 -1.90 21.51 0.30
N LYS A 129 -0.92 22.09 -0.39
CA LYS A 129 -0.09 23.19 0.15
C LYS A 129 -0.97 24.36 0.61
N ALA A 130 -1.85 24.84 -0.25
CA ALA A 130 -2.71 25.98 0.07
C ALA A 130 -3.60 25.72 1.29
N LYS A 131 -4.12 24.49 1.45
CA LYS A 131 -4.85 24.08 2.66
C LYS A 131 -3.97 24.11 3.91
N VAL A 132 -2.77 23.55 3.84
CA VAL A 132 -1.81 23.53 4.95
C VAL A 132 -1.37 24.93 5.37
N ASP A 133 -1.22 25.85 4.41
CA ASP A 133 -0.87 27.24 4.69
C ASP A 133 -2.01 28.00 5.40
N GLN A 134 -3.26 27.63 5.13
CA GLN A 134 -4.44 28.22 5.78
C GLN A 134 -4.66 27.65 7.19
N ASP A 135 -4.65 26.32 7.32
CA ASP A 135 -4.77 25.63 8.60
C ASP A 135 -3.96 24.33 8.60
N LYS A 136 -2.91 24.30 9.40
CA LYS A 136 -2.03 23.13 9.57
C LYS A 136 -2.71 21.97 10.30
N ASN A 137 -3.78 22.24 11.04
CA ASN A 137 -4.48 21.26 11.87
C ASN A 137 -5.82 20.80 11.27
N ASP A 138 -6.12 21.18 10.02
CA ASP A 138 -7.31 20.72 9.33
C ASP A 138 -7.33 19.17 9.31
N LYS A 139 -8.35 18.60 9.93
CA LYS A 139 -8.53 17.14 10.04
C LYS A 139 -8.57 16.48 8.66
N SER A 140 -9.06 17.18 7.63
CA SER A 140 -9.11 16.69 6.26
C SER A 140 -7.71 16.55 5.64
N VAL A 141 -6.73 17.37 6.04
CA VAL A 141 -5.35 17.28 5.54
C VAL A 141 -4.72 15.96 5.97
N LYS A 142 -4.92 15.54 7.23
CA LYS A 142 -4.37 14.27 7.73
C LYS A 142 -4.89 13.07 6.95
N ASP A 143 -6.20 13.03 6.72
CA ASP A 143 -6.84 11.95 5.96
C ASP A 143 -6.38 11.93 4.50
N LEU A 144 -6.31 13.10 3.84
CA LEU A 144 -5.83 13.24 2.47
C LEU A 144 -4.36 12.84 2.31
N VAL A 145 -3.48 13.28 3.21
CA VAL A 145 -2.05 12.92 3.18
C VAL A 145 -1.88 11.42 3.36
N THR A 146 -2.63 10.81 4.29
CA THR A 146 -2.53 9.36 4.53
C THR A 146 -3.05 8.57 3.34
N LEU A 147 -4.16 9.01 2.72
CA LEU A 147 -4.68 8.40 1.50
C LEU A 147 -3.67 8.51 0.35
N LEU A 148 -3.14 9.71 0.13
CA LEU A 148 -2.17 10.00 -0.91
C LEU A 148 -0.90 9.15 -0.75
N TYR A 149 -0.42 8.97 0.48
CA TYR A 149 0.69 8.08 0.80
C TYR A 149 0.38 6.62 0.46
N GLU A 150 -0.75 6.06 0.92
CA GLU A 150 -1.10 4.65 0.69
C GLU A 150 -1.33 4.37 -0.81
N THR A 151 -1.99 5.28 -1.53
CA THR A 151 -2.14 5.17 -2.98
C THR A 151 -0.79 5.20 -3.70
N SER A 152 0.14 6.06 -3.24
CA SER A 152 1.50 6.12 -3.79
C SER A 152 2.31 4.88 -3.47
N LEU A 153 2.12 4.30 -2.28
CA LEU A 153 2.74 3.06 -1.85
C LEU A 153 2.35 1.92 -2.79
N LEU A 154 1.05 1.80 -3.09
CA LEU A 154 0.52 0.82 -4.05
C LEU A 154 1.05 1.06 -5.47
N ALA A 155 0.97 2.31 -5.95
CA ALA A 155 1.43 2.66 -7.30
C ALA A 155 2.95 2.46 -7.49
N SER A 156 3.72 2.56 -6.41
CA SER A 156 5.17 2.32 -6.40
C SER A 156 5.54 0.84 -6.22
N GLY A 157 4.56 -0.06 -6.18
CA GLY A 157 4.76 -1.51 -6.17
C GLY A 157 4.94 -2.14 -4.79
N PHE A 158 4.69 -1.39 -3.71
CA PHE A 158 4.73 -1.93 -2.34
C PHE A 158 3.37 -2.52 -1.94
N THR A 159 3.41 -3.38 -0.93
CA THR A 159 2.20 -3.95 -0.31
C THR A 159 1.68 -3.03 0.79
N LEU A 160 0.36 -2.87 0.86
CA LEU A 160 -0.30 -2.18 1.96
C LEU A 160 -0.29 -3.06 3.21
N GLU A 161 0.07 -2.48 4.36
CA GLU A 161 0.05 -3.18 5.65
C GLU A 161 -1.37 -3.46 6.13
N LEU A 162 -2.29 -2.50 5.92
CA LEU A 162 -3.67 -2.54 6.41
C LEU A 162 -4.65 -2.23 5.27
N PRO A 163 -4.91 -3.18 4.35
CA PRO A 163 -5.77 -2.96 3.19
C PRO A 163 -7.20 -2.52 3.55
N GLN A 164 -7.75 -3.06 4.64
CA GLN A 164 -9.10 -2.69 5.08
C GLN A 164 -9.18 -1.21 5.46
N GLN A 165 -8.20 -0.69 6.21
CA GLN A 165 -8.18 0.72 6.61
C GLN A 165 -8.03 1.66 5.41
N HIS A 166 -7.31 1.22 4.38
CA HIS A 166 -7.22 1.96 3.12
C HIS A 166 -8.57 2.00 2.40
N ALA A 167 -9.25 0.85 2.31
CA ALA A 167 -10.58 0.74 1.72
C ALA A 167 -11.61 1.61 2.46
N ASP A 168 -11.63 1.56 3.79
CA ASP A 168 -12.53 2.37 4.62
C ASP A 168 -12.35 3.88 4.35
N ARG A 169 -11.10 4.33 4.16
CA ARG A 169 -10.80 5.72 3.83
C ARG A 169 -11.25 6.10 2.42
N ILE A 170 -11.10 5.20 1.44
CA ILE A 170 -11.65 5.40 0.09
C ILE A 170 -13.17 5.49 0.15
N PHE A 171 -13.85 4.60 0.88
CA PHE A 171 -15.30 4.63 1.01
C PHE A 171 -15.79 5.92 1.68
N ARG A 172 -15.08 6.43 2.70
CA ARG A 172 -15.36 7.76 3.28
C ARG A 172 -15.23 8.87 2.23
N MET A 173 -14.19 8.86 1.41
CA MET A 173 -14.02 9.86 0.34
C MET A 173 -15.13 9.77 -0.73
N ILE A 174 -15.58 8.56 -1.06
CA ILE A 174 -16.69 8.35 -1.98
C ILE A 174 -17.98 8.90 -1.37
N LYS A 175 -18.27 8.62 -0.09
CA LYS A 175 -19.42 9.19 0.62
C LYS A 175 -19.42 10.71 0.59
N LEU A 176 -18.28 11.34 0.93
CA LEU A 176 -18.12 12.80 0.85
C LEU A 176 -18.31 13.34 -0.57
N GLY A 177 -17.79 12.64 -1.59
CA GLY A 177 -17.97 13.03 -2.99
C GLY A 177 -19.40 12.92 -3.50
N LEU A 178 -20.21 12.03 -2.91
CA LEU A 178 -21.63 11.85 -3.20
C LEU A 178 -22.54 12.69 -2.28
N GLY A 179 -21.98 13.36 -1.27
CA GLY A 179 -22.75 14.13 -0.28
C GLY A 179 -23.55 13.26 0.70
N ILE A 180 -23.09 12.03 0.98
CA ILE A 180 -23.68 11.14 2.00
C ILE A 180 -23.04 11.48 3.34
N ASP A 181 -23.84 11.93 4.30
CA ASP A 181 -23.36 12.29 5.64
C ASP A 181 -23.01 11.04 6.46
N GLU A 182 -22.01 11.14 7.35
CA GLU A 182 -21.57 10.01 8.20
C GLU A 182 -22.65 9.52 9.18
N GLU A 183 -23.81 10.19 9.26
CA GLU A 183 -24.95 9.82 10.13
C GLU A 183 -25.90 8.79 9.49
N ASP A 184 -25.88 8.60 8.17
CA ASP A 184 -26.79 7.67 7.47
C ASP A 184 -26.46 6.18 7.71
N VAL A 185 -25.36 5.86 8.40
CA VAL A 185 -24.90 4.46 8.59
C VAL A 185 -25.59 3.74 9.75
N HIS A 186 -26.49 4.41 10.48
CA HIS A 186 -27.25 3.78 11.56
C HIS A 186 -28.54 3.07 11.10
N GLU A 187 -28.99 3.27 9.85
CA GLU A 187 -30.23 2.65 9.35
C GLU A 187 -30.01 1.28 8.67
N ASP A 188 -28.84 1.03 8.07
CA ASP A 188 -28.62 -0.18 7.24
C ASP A 188 -28.31 -1.47 8.03
N ILE A 189 -28.07 -1.40 9.34
CA ILE A 189 -27.81 -2.60 10.17
C ILE A 189 -29.11 -3.17 10.77
N GLN A 190 -30.20 -2.40 10.85
CA GLN A 190 -31.45 -2.86 11.48
C GLN A 190 -32.43 -3.57 10.54
N THR A 191 -32.25 -3.49 9.23
CA THR A 191 -33.18 -4.11 8.26
C THR A 191 -32.82 -5.55 7.87
N ALA A 192 -31.65 -6.07 8.27
CA ALA A 192 -31.20 -7.42 7.94
C ALA A 192 -31.45 -8.47 9.05
N SER A 193 -32.04 -8.11 10.19
CA SER A 193 -32.32 -9.02 11.31
C SER A 193 -33.81 -9.19 11.65
N GLY A 194 -34.69 -8.94 10.68
CA GLY A 194 -36.13 -9.12 10.81
C GLY A 194 -36.66 -10.19 9.88
N ASP A 195 -37.02 -11.34 10.46
CA ASP A 195 -37.97 -12.34 9.96
C ASP A 195 -37.48 -13.36 8.92
N SER A 196 -36.88 -14.44 9.41
CA SER A 196 -36.92 -15.74 8.73
C SER A 196 -36.96 -16.88 9.75
N THR A 197 -38.01 -16.90 10.58
CA THR A 197 -38.37 -18.07 11.40
C THR A 197 -39.81 -18.46 11.13
N SER A 198 -40.09 -19.06 9.97
CA SER A 198 -41.27 -19.92 9.78
C SER A 198 -41.30 -20.57 8.39
N ASN A 199 -40.54 -21.65 8.19
CA ASN A 199 -41.01 -22.81 7.42
C ASN A 199 -39.97 -23.94 7.44
N MET A 200 -40.08 -24.84 8.41
CA MET A 200 -39.65 -26.23 8.24
C MET A 200 -40.89 -27.11 8.39
N PRO A 201 -41.18 -28.00 7.43
CA PRO A 201 -42.31 -28.93 7.57
C PRO A 201 -42.01 -29.98 8.67
N PRO A 202 -43.04 -30.53 9.34
CA PRO A 202 -42.83 -31.43 10.48
C PRO A 202 -42.29 -32.79 10.01
N LEU A 203 -41.30 -33.31 10.73
CA LEU A 203 -40.76 -34.66 10.54
C LEU A 203 -41.71 -35.65 11.24
N ASP A 204 -42.49 -36.41 10.46
CA ASP A 204 -43.33 -37.49 10.98
C ASP A 204 -42.47 -38.69 11.41
N THR A 205 -42.54 -39.03 12.69
CA THR A 205 -42.09 -40.31 13.24
C THR A 205 -43.28 -41.23 13.48
N ALA A 206 -43.41 -42.29 12.68
CA ALA A 206 -44.17 -43.49 13.03
C ALA A 206 -43.51 -44.70 12.35
N GLY A 207 -43.19 -45.73 13.14
CA GLY A 207 -42.33 -46.86 12.76
C GLY A 207 -43.04 -48.04 12.10
N GLU A 208 -42.24 -49.05 11.71
CA GLU A 208 -42.37 -50.47 12.08
C GLU A 208 -41.38 -51.36 11.27
N ASN A 209 -40.64 -52.20 12.02
CA ASN A 209 -40.09 -53.52 11.72
C ASN A 209 -39.45 -53.87 10.35
N SER A 210 -38.20 -54.35 10.38
CA SER A 210 -37.91 -55.80 10.29
C SER A 210 -36.41 -56.17 10.41
N ALA A 211 -36.15 -57.16 11.29
CA ALA A 211 -35.22 -58.30 11.17
C ALA A 211 -33.73 -58.06 10.83
N SER A 212 -32.82 -58.25 11.81
CA SER A 212 -31.90 -59.41 11.96
C SER A 212 -30.72 -59.41 10.96
N VAL A 213 -29.44 -59.54 11.30
CA VAL A 213 -28.75 -60.65 11.97
C VAL A 213 -27.31 -60.20 12.29
N SER A 214 -26.87 -60.47 13.51
CA SER A 214 -25.56 -60.94 14.00
C SER A 214 -24.23 -60.73 13.24
N ALA A 215 -23.20 -60.46 14.07
CA ALA A 215 -21.88 -61.10 14.11
C ALA A 215 -20.72 -60.57 13.22
N GLU A 216 -19.77 -59.94 13.92
CA GLU A 216 -18.39 -60.42 14.10
C GLU A 216 -17.31 -60.16 13.01
N ALA A 217 -16.16 -59.66 13.52
CA ALA A 217 -14.78 -59.86 13.07
C ALA A 217 -14.22 -59.14 11.81
N SER A 218 -13.31 -58.20 12.11
CA SER A 218 -11.87 -58.30 11.81
C SER A 218 -11.33 -57.89 10.43
N ARG A 219 -10.38 -56.94 10.51
CA ARG A 219 -9.03 -56.95 9.93
C ARG A 219 -8.73 -56.01 8.75
N MET A 220 -7.93 -55.00 9.10
CA MET A 220 -6.91 -54.28 8.33
C MET A 220 -6.26 -55.09 7.20
N GLU A 221 -6.10 -54.47 6.03
CA GLU A 221 -5.04 -54.81 5.08
C GLU A 221 -4.52 -53.53 4.40
N GLU A 222 -3.22 -53.27 4.59
CA GLU A 222 -2.39 -52.36 3.79
C GLU A 222 -2.27 -52.90 2.37
N VAL A 223 -2.11 -52.01 1.38
CA VAL A 223 -1.68 -52.41 0.04
C VAL A 223 -0.56 -51.48 -0.41
N ASP A 224 0.54 -52.12 -0.82
CA ASP A 224 1.84 -51.59 -1.28
C ASP A 224 1.78 -50.45 -2.32
#